data_AF-A0A945PUR0-F1
#
_entry.id   AF-A0A945PUR0-F1
#
_cell.length_a   1.000
_cell.length_b   1.000
_cell.length_c   1.000
_cell.angle_alpha   90.00
_cell.angle_beta   90.00
_cell.angle_gamma   90.00
#
_symmetry.space_group_name_H-M   'P 1'
#
loop_
_entity.id
_entity.type
_entity.pdbx_description
1 polymer ?
#
loop_
_entity_poly.entity_id
_entity_poly.type
_entity_poly.pdbx_seq_one_letter_code
_entity_poly.pdbx_strand_id
1 'polypeptide(L)' 'MKEISGNAARIALDGLSRSHAQAATASQRIVAGPIEAEDIVSLKTAEHAFKANAAVLAATKRMEERLLDILA' A
#
# COMPACT_ATOMS: atom_id res chain seq x y z
N MET A 1 -16.23 -15.58 6.26
CA MET A 1 -14.80 -15.19 6.46
C MET A 1 -14.03 -14.99 5.15
N LYS A 2 -14.24 -15.79 4.10
CA LYS A 2 -13.56 -15.65 2.79
C LYS A 2 -13.73 -14.25 2.13
N GLU A 3 -14.91 -13.65 2.28
CA GLU A 3 -15.19 -12.31 1.73
C GLU A 3 -14.41 -11.18 2.39
N ILE A 4 -14.12 -11.27 3.69
CA ILE A 4 -13.37 -10.24 4.42
C ILE A 4 -11.90 -10.23 3.95
N SER A 5 -11.33 -11.42 3.73
CA SER A 5 -9.97 -11.62 3.19
C SER A 5 -9.82 -11.04 1.78
N GLY A 6 -10.75 -11.39 0.88
CA GLY A 6 -10.74 -10.90 -0.50
C GLY A 6 -10.96 -9.38 -0.60
N ASN A 7 -11.84 -8.82 0.24
CA ASN A 7 -12.07 -7.38 0.26
C ASN A 7 -10.88 -6.61 0.85
N ALA A 8 -10.24 -7.12 1.90
CA ALA A 8 -9.05 -6.50 2.49
C ALA A 8 -7.87 -6.49 1.53
N ALA A 9 -7.63 -7.59 0.79
CA ALA A 9 -6.60 -7.65 -0.25
C ALA A 9 -6.84 -6.63 -1.36
N ARG A 10 -8.09 -6.50 -1.84
CA ARG A 10 -8.45 -5.54 -2.88
C ARG A 10 -8.25 -4.10 -2.43
N ILE A 11 -8.75 -3.74 -1.24
CA ILE A 11 -8.58 -2.41 -0.66
C ILE A 11 -7.11 -2.05 -0.51
N ALA A 12 -6.29 -3.00 -0.06
CA ALA A 12 -4.86 -2.80 0.10
C ALA A 12 -4.12 -2.71 -1.25
N LEU A 13 -4.53 -3.45 -2.29
CA LEU A 13 -4.03 -3.26 -3.66
C LEU A 13 -4.36 -1.86 -4.20
N ASP A 14 -5.60 -1.39 -4.00
CA ASP A 14 -6.01 -0.04 -4.38
C ASP A 14 -5.22 1.02 -3.59
N GLY A 15 -4.90 0.74 -2.32
CA GLY A 15 -4.05 1.58 -1.49
C GLY A 15 -2.59 1.63 -1.95
N LEU A 16 -2.02 0.51 -2.40
CA LEU A 16 -0.68 0.44 -3.00
C LEU A 16 -0.62 1.29 -4.28
N SER A 17 -1.60 1.15 -5.16
CA SER A 17 -1.67 1.94 -6.40
C SER A 17 -1.75 3.44 -6.11
N ARG A 18 -2.60 3.86 -5.16
CA ARG A 18 -2.74 5.27 -4.76
C ARG A 18 -1.46 5.84 -4.15
N SER A 19 -0.84 5.11 -3.23
CA SER A 19 0.43 5.55 -2.61
C SER A 19 1.55 5.67 -3.65
N HIS A 20 1.63 4.76 -4.61
CA HIS A 20 2.56 4.87 -5.73
C HIS A 20 2.31 6.12 -6.58
N ALA A 21 1.05 6.39 -6.96
CA ALA A 21 0.71 7.59 -7.74
C ALA A 21 1.02 8.89 -6.97
N GLN A 22 0.75 8.92 -5.66
CA GLN A 22 1.09 10.05 -4.80
C GLN A 22 2.62 10.27 -4.74
N ALA A 23 3.40 9.20 -4.54
CA ALA A 23 4.85 9.29 -4.53
C ALA A 23 5.42 9.78 -5.87
N ALA A 24 4.88 9.29 -7.00
CA ALA A 24 5.29 9.72 -8.33
C ALA A 24 5.00 11.21 -8.54
N THR A 25 3.80 11.67 -8.14
CA THR A 25 3.40 13.08 -8.25
C THR A 25 4.30 13.98 -7.40
N ALA A 26 4.54 13.63 -6.13
CA ALA A 26 5.41 14.39 -5.24
C ALA A 26 6.87 14.42 -5.73
N SER A 27 7.36 13.29 -6.26
CA SER A 27 8.70 13.21 -6.86
C SER A 27 8.83 14.13 -8.08
N GLN A 28 7.81 14.19 -8.94
CA GLN A 28 7.81 15.07 -10.10
C GLN A 28 7.85 16.54 -9.68
N ARG A 29 7.11 16.93 -8.64
CA ARG A 29 7.13 18.31 -8.11
C ARG A 29 8.49 18.69 -7.52
N ILE A 30 9.10 17.77 -6.77
CA ILE A 30 10.45 17.95 -6.22
C ILE A 30 11.49 18.19 -7.33
N VAL A 31 11.41 17.41 -8.42
CA VAL A 31 12.32 17.55 -9.56
C VAL A 31 12.06 18.85 -10.34
N ALA A 32 10.80 19.27 -10.45
CA ALA A 32 10.43 20.52 -11.11
C ALA A 32 10.86 21.76 -10.30
N GLY A 33 10.99 21.61 -8.97
CA GLY A 33 11.43 22.64 -8.04
C GLY A 33 10.41 23.78 -7.84
N PRO A 34 10.69 24.73 -6.93
CA PRO A 34 11.49 24.53 -5.72
C PRO A 34 10.83 23.46 -4.82
N ILE A 35 11.64 22.75 -4.03
CA ILE A 35 11.12 21.71 -3.13
C ILE A 35 10.30 22.36 -2.03
N GLU A 36 9.03 22.01 -1.94
CA GLU A 36 8.15 22.45 -0.86
C GLU A 36 8.10 21.40 0.26
N ALA A 37 7.93 21.85 1.51
CA ALA A 37 7.79 20.94 2.64
C ALA A 37 6.61 19.97 2.48
N GLU A 38 5.55 20.41 1.80
CA GLU A 38 4.39 19.58 1.46
C GLU A 38 4.78 18.38 0.60
N ASP A 39 5.71 18.51 -0.35
CA ASP A 39 6.11 17.40 -1.21
C ASP A 39 6.90 16.34 -0.44
N ILE A 40 7.72 16.76 0.54
CA ILE A 40 8.44 15.86 1.43
C ILE A 40 7.45 15.10 2.33
N VAL A 41 6.48 15.80 2.91
CA VAL A 41 5.43 15.19 3.73
C VAL A 41 4.57 14.24 2.88
N SER A 42 4.28 14.60 1.63
CA SER A 42 3.53 13.78 0.70
C SER A 42 4.27 12.48 0.35
N LEU A 43 5.58 12.55 0.07
CA LEU A 43 6.42 11.38 -0.13
C LEU A 43 6.42 10.46 1.10
N LYS A 44 6.56 11.03 2.30
CA LYS A 44 6.55 10.24 3.55
C LYS A 44 5.20 9.60 3.80
N THR A 45 4.11 10.35 3.58
CA THR A 45 2.75 9.83 3.70
C THR A 45 2.53 8.67 2.72
N ALA A 46 2.97 8.83 1.47
CA ALA A 46 2.92 7.77 0.47
C ALA A 46 3.76 6.55 0.89
N GLU A 47 4.97 6.74 1.42
CA GLU A 47 5.83 5.67 1.94
C GLU A 47 5.14 4.87 3.07
N HIS A 48 4.55 5.56 4.04
CA HIS A 48 3.83 4.94 5.15
C HIS A 48 2.60 4.18 4.65
N ALA A 49 1.81 4.78 3.75
CA ALA A 49 0.65 4.14 3.16
C ALA A 49 1.03 2.89 2.36
N PHE A 50 2.11 2.94 1.57
CA PHE A 50 2.61 1.79 0.83
C PHE A 50 2.97 0.64 1.77
N LYS A 51 3.77 0.91 2.81
CA LYS A 51 4.18 -0.08 3.81
C LYS A 51 2.98 -0.70 4.54
N ALA A 52 2.01 0.11 4.93
CA ALA A 52 0.80 -0.38 5.61
C ALA A 52 -0.01 -1.33 4.72
N ASN A 53 -0.25 -0.95 3.46
CA ASN A 53 -1.00 -1.79 2.54
C ASN A 53 -0.25 -3.07 2.16
N ALA A 54 1.08 -3.00 1.97
CA ALA A 54 1.91 -4.18 1.74
C ALA A 54 1.86 -5.17 2.92
N ALA A 55 1.86 -4.66 4.16
CA ALA A 55 1.73 -5.48 5.36
C ALA A 55 0.37 -6.21 5.42
N VAL A 56 -0.72 -5.54 5.02
CA VAL A 56 -2.05 -6.15 4.90
C VAL A 56 -2.02 -7.29 3.88
N LEU A 57 -1.50 -7.08 2.66
CA LEU A 57 -1.37 -8.13 1.65
C LEU A 57 -0.58 -9.34 2.17
N ALA A 58 0.56 -9.08 2.82
CA ALA A 58 1.39 -10.14 3.38
C ALA A 58 0.69 -10.90 4.51
N ALA A 59 -0.15 -10.25 5.30
CA ALA A 59 -0.97 -10.90 6.31
C ALA A 59 -2.09 -11.73 5.68
N THR A 60 -2.76 -11.21 4.65
CA THR A 60 -3.80 -11.95 3.91
C THR A 60 -3.23 -13.21 3.29
N LYS A 61 -2.09 -13.13 2.61
CA LYS A 61 -1.41 -14.28 2.02
C LYS A 61 -1.07 -15.35 3.06
N ARG A 62 -0.46 -14.96 4.19
CA ARG A 62 -0.16 -15.89 5.29
C ARG A 62 -1.42 -16.56 5.86
N MET A 63 -2.53 -15.84 5.93
CA MET A 63 -3.80 -16.42 6.39
C MET A 63 -4.34 -17.45 5.38
N GLU A 64 -4.24 -17.18 4.09
CA GLU A 64 -4.64 -18.12 3.04
C GLU A 64 -3.78 -19.38 3.05
N GLU A 65 -2.45 -19.25 3.18
CA GLU A 65 -1.52 -20.39 3.30
C GLU A 65 -1.87 -21.28 4.50
N ARG A 66 -2.08 -20.67 5.68
CA ARG A 66 -2.48 -21.42 6.89
C ARG A 66 -3.82 -22.14 6.73
N LEU A 67 -4.75 -21.58 5.96
CA LEU A 67 -6.04 -22.25 5.69
C LEU A 67 -5.86 -23.44 4.74
N LEU A 68 -4.97 -23.33 3.74
CA LEU A 68 -4.63 -24.45 2.87
C LEU A 68 -3.96 -25.58 3.66
N ASP A 69 -3.03 -25.26 4.56
CA ASP A 69 -2.35 -26.24 5.40
C ASP A 69 -3.30 -26.99 6.37
N ILE A 70 -4.37 -26.35 6.83
CA ILE A 70 -5.37 -26.98 7.71
C ILE A 70 -6.29 -27.94 6.93
N LEU A 71 -6.52 -27.65 5.64
CA LEU A 71 -7.44 -28.42 4.79
C LEU A 71 -6.74 -29.58 4.04
N ALA A 72 -5.41 -29.60 4.03
CA ALA A 72 -4.58 -30.66 3.46
C ALA A 72 -4.41 -31.84 4.44
#